data_AF-J2WAN5-F1
#
_entry.id   AF-J2WAN5-F1
#
_cell.length_a   1.000
_cell.length_b   1.000
_cell.length_c   1.000
_cell.angle_alpha   90.00
_cell.angle_beta   90.00
_cell.angle_gamma   90.00
#
_symmetry.space_group_name_H-M   'P 1'
#
loop_
_entity.id
_entity.type
_entity.pdbx_description
1 polymer ?
#
loop_
_entity_poly.entity_id
_entity_poly.type
_entity_poly.pdbx_seq_one_letter_code
_entity_poly.pdbx_strand_id
1 'polypeptide(L)'
;MVAPWADQQRKPEGAERARLIGKAIVLKAKEISGPQPFACAKPQYKVTDYGPDMIFQGAFGEMQRVDRKADPKASAASLGFAGAPIRTLETGCEIDVHFVDDTTAEVGLNNYVYTLKKR
;
A
#
# COMPACT_ATOMS: atom_id res chain seq x y z
N MET A 1 8.49 2.33 -4.62
CA MET A 1 9.06 3.70 -4.63
C MET A 1 9.04 4.27 -3.22
N VAL A 2 9.83 5.32 -2.92
CA VAL A 2 9.67 6.05 -1.64
C VAL A 2 8.27 6.64 -1.61
N ALA A 3 7.58 6.48 -0.49
CA ALA A 3 6.20 6.91 -0.35
C ALA A 3 6.09 8.44 -0.24
N PRO A 4 4.99 9.05 -0.72
CA PRO A 4 4.79 10.50 -0.61
C PRO A 4 4.74 11.03 0.83
N TRP A 5 4.33 10.20 1.80
CA TRP A 5 4.27 10.54 3.22
C TRP A 5 5.61 10.36 3.95
N ALA A 6 6.63 9.82 3.28
CA ALA A 6 7.93 9.62 3.89
C ALA A 6 8.58 10.97 4.22
N ASP A 7 9.26 11.04 5.36
CA ASP A 7 10.10 12.20 5.69
C ASP A 7 11.20 12.35 4.63
N GLN A 8 11.14 13.45 3.87
CA GLN A 8 12.09 13.73 2.80
C GLN A 8 13.52 13.98 3.32
N GLN A 9 13.67 14.39 4.58
CA GLN A 9 14.97 14.59 5.22
C GLN A 9 15.56 13.30 5.77
N ARG A 10 14.74 12.26 5.96
CA ARG A 10 15.15 10.95 6.49
C ARG A 10 14.79 9.84 5.52
N LYS A 11 15.72 9.55 4.62
CA LYS A 11 15.53 8.49 3.63
C LYS A 11 15.26 7.15 4.32
N PRO A 12 14.19 6.43 3.94
CA PRO A 12 13.91 5.12 4.52
C PRO A 12 15.00 4.10 4.18
N GLU A 13 15.27 3.19 5.11
CA GLU A 13 16.35 2.21 4.98
C GLU A 13 16.19 1.37 3.70
N GLY A 14 17.27 1.16 2.95
CA GLY A 14 17.23 0.48 1.67
C GLY A 14 17.23 -1.05 1.76
N ALA A 15 17.68 -1.63 2.88
CA ALA A 15 17.92 -3.06 2.98
C ALA A 15 16.63 -3.88 2.90
N GLU A 16 15.56 -3.45 3.57
CA GLU A 16 14.26 -4.12 3.50
C GLU A 16 13.71 -4.09 2.07
N ARG A 17 13.66 -2.91 1.45
CA ARG A 17 13.25 -2.79 0.04
C ARG A 17 14.05 -3.73 -0.85
N ALA A 18 15.37 -3.80 -0.71
CA ALA A 18 16.20 -4.67 -1.53
C ALA A 18 15.85 -6.17 -1.39
N ARG A 19 15.42 -6.61 -0.20
CA ARG A 19 15.02 -8.00 0.05
C ARG A 19 13.66 -8.36 -0.53
N LEU A 20 12.78 -7.37 -0.69
CA LEU A 20 11.40 -7.56 -1.12
C LEU A 20 11.21 -7.46 -2.65
N ILE A 21 12.01 -6.63 -3.31
CA ILE A 21 11.87 -6.40 -4.76
C ILE A 21 12.12 -7.70 -5.56
N GLY A 22 11.24 -7.95 -6.52
CA GLY A 22 11.30 -9.13 -7.40
C GLY A 22 10.80 -10.43 -6.75
N LYS A 23 10.44 -10.40 -5.46
CA LYS A 23 9.83 -11.56 -4.78
C LYS A 23 8.33 -11.59 -5.03
N ALA A 24 7.77 -12.80 -5.03
CA ALA A 24 6.34 -13.01 -5.12
C ALA A 24 5.72 -13.15 -3.73
N ILE A 25 4.48 -12.70 -3.61
CA ILE A 25 3.59 -13.08 -2.52
C ILE A 25 2.43 -13.88 -3.10
N VAL A 26 1.84 -14.78 -2.30
CA VAL A 26 0.69 -15.58 -2.70
C VAL A 26 -0.39 -15.42 -1.63
N LEU A 27 -1.47 -14.75 -2.00
CA LEU A 27 -2.66 -14.61 -1.16
C LEU A 27 -3.47 -15.91 -1.23
N LYS A 28 -3.45 -16.71 -0.16
CA LYS A 28 -4.26 -17.93 -0.02
C LYS A 28 -5.33 -17.71 1.05
N ALA A 29 -6.36 -18.55 1.06
CA ALA A 29 -7.50 -18.41 1.98
C ALA A 29 -7.12 -18.39 3.47
N LYS A 30 -6.03 -19.07 3.86
CA LYS A 30 -5.60 -19.19 5.27
C LYS A 30 -4.18 -18.69 5.52
N GLU A 31 -3.48 -18.17 4.51
CA GLU A 31 -2.14 -17.62 4.66
C GLU A 31 -1.79 -16.66 3.52
N ILE A 32 -0.87 -15.75 3.78
CA ILE A 32 -0.12 -15.02 2.76
C ILE A 32 1.29 -15.61 2.76
N SER A 33 1.68 -16.29 1.70
CA SER A 33 3.05 -16.81 1.54
C SER A 33 3.94 -15.76 0.88
N GLY A 34 5.20 -15.64 1.29
CA GLY A 34 6.14 -14.67 0.73
C GLY A 34 7.27 -14.31 1.71
N PRO A 35 8.09 -13.29 1.41
CA PRO A 35 9.02 -12.74 2.38
C PRO A 35 8.29 -11.96 3.48
N GLN A 36 8.85 -11.97 4.69
CA GLN A 36 8.47 -11.00 5.73
C GLN A 36 8.81 -9.57 5.28
N PRO A 37 7.98 -8.55 5.59
CA PRO A 37 6.79 -8.63 6.45
C PRO A 37 5.46 -8.92 5.73
N PHE A 38 5.46 -9.23 4.42
CA PHE A 38 4.22 -9.53 3.70
C PHE A 38 3.59 -10.89 4.06
N ALA A 39 4.39 -11.84 4.53
CA ALA A 39 3.88 -13.15 4.90
C ALA A 39 3.07 -13.13 6.20
N CYS A 40 1.89 -13.75 6.18
CA CYS A 40 0.93 -13.73 7.29
C CYS A 40 0.23 -15.09 7.44
N ALA A 41 0.19 -15.66 8.65
CA ALA A 41 -0.30 -17.01 8.88
C ALA A 41 -1.82 -17.13 9.06
N LYS A 42 -2.54 -16.02 9.27
CA LYS A 42 -3.99 -16.00 9.55
C LYS A 42 -4.64 -14.69 9.04
N PRO A 43 -4.61 -14.43 7.73
CA PRO A 43 -5.25 -13.23 7.20
C PRO A 43 -6.76 -13.29 7.44
N GLN A 44 -7.33 -12.13 7.75
CA GLN A 44 -8.77 -11.90 7.85
C GLN A 44 -9.18 -11.00 6.69
N TYR A 45 -9.43 -11.63 5.55
CA TYR A 45 -9.72 -10.88 4.33
C TYR A 45 -11.08 -10.22 4.35
N LYS A 46 -11.11 -8.95 3.98
CA LYS A 46 -12.33 -8.20 3.69
C LYS A 46 -12.09 -7.27 2.52
N VAL A 47 -13.00 -7.29 1.55
CA VAL A 47 -12.97 -6.32 0.45
C VAL A 47 -13.81 -5.11 0.85
N THR A 48 -13.19 -3.94 0.81
CA THR A 48 -13.81 -2.66 1.15
C THR A 48 -13.41 -1.62 0.14
N ASP A 49 -14.29 -0.65 -0.07
CA ASP A 49 -14.05 0.51 -0.92
C ASP A 49 -13.55 1.68 -0.07
N TYR A 50 -12.31 2.13 -0.30
CA TYR A 50 -11.68 3.23 0.43
C TYR A 50 -11.68 4.54 -0.37
N GLY A 51 -11.76 5.65 0.34
CA GLY A 51 -11.40 6.96 -0.20
C GLY A 51 -9.87 7.12 -0.31
N PRO A 52 -9.36 8.02 -1.17
CA PRO A 52 -7.93 8.31 -1.27
C PRO A 52 -7.27 8.76 0.04
N ASP A 53 -8.03 9.32 0.97
CA ASP A 53 -7.58 9.72 2.30
C ASP A 53 -7.36 8.54 3.26
N MET A 54 -7.95 7.38 2.98
CA MET A 54 -7.97 6.21 3.86
C MET A 54 -6.94 5.12 3.49
N ILE A 55 -6.43 5.13 2.25
CA ILE A 55 -5.41 4.15 1.81
C ILE A 55 -4.09 4.34 2.56
N PHE A 56 -3.27 3.29 2.60
CA PHE A 56 -1.99 3.29 3.29
C PHE A 56 -2.12 3.71 4.78
N GLN A 57 -3.10 3.11 5.47
CA GLN A 57 -3.41 3.41 6.88
C GLN A 57 -3.73 4.90 7.14
N GLY A 58 -4.33 5.58 6.16
CA GLY A 58 -4.71 6.98 6.28
C GLY A 58 -3.59 7.99 6.01
N ALA A 59 -2.43 7.55 5.49
CA ALA A 59 -1.26 8.41 5.32
C ALA A 59 -1.54 9.67 4.50
N PHE A 60 -2.36 9.58 3.45
CA PHE A 60 -2.73 10.73 2.64
C PHE A 60 -3.69 11.69 3.36
N GLY A 61 -4.62 11.17 4.16
CA GLY A 61 -5.45 11.98 5.05
C GLY A 61 -4.60 12.74 6.08
N GLU A 62 -3.59 12.08 6.64
CA GLU A 62 -2.66 12.70 7.59
C GLU A 62 -1.81 13.78 6.95
N MET A 63 -1.30 13.55 5.73
CA MET A 63 -0.59 14.59 4.96
C MET A 63 -1.46 15.85 4.78
N GLN A 64 -2.74 15.70 4.44
CA GLN A 64 -3.67 16.82 4.32
C GLN A 64 -3.93 17.53 5.66
N ARG A 65 -3.94 16.77 6.77
CA ARG A 65 -4.12 17.32 8.11
C ARG A 65 -2.94 18.21 8.51
N VAL A 66 -1.73 17.82 8.14
CA VAL A 66 -0.48 18.56 8.40
C VAL A 66 -0.32 19.75 7.43
N ASP A 67 -0.52 19.52 6.14
CA ASP A 67 -0.51 20.56 5.10
C ASP A 67 -1.82 20.53 4.32
N ARG A 68 -2.67 21.54 4.51
CA ARG A 68 -3.97 21.67 3.83
C ARG A 68 -3.86 21.71 2.30
N LYS A 69 -2.68 21.97 1.74
CA LYS A 69 -2.44 21.94 0.30
C LYS A 69 -2.18 20.53 -0.24
N ALA A 70 -1.86 19.56 0.62
CA ALA A 70 -1.76 18.17 0.21
C ALA A 70 -3.17 17.63 -0.09
N ASP A 71 -3.40 17.30 -1.35
CA ASP A 71 -4.65 16.68 -1.80
C ASP A 71 -4.49 15.15 -1.83
N PRO A 72 -5.27 14.39 -1.03
CA PRO A 72 -5.27 12.93 -1.06
C PRO A 72 -5.60 12.38 -2.45
N LYS A 73 -6.49 13.04 -3.20
CA LYS A 73 -6.87 12.60 -4.56
C LYS A 73 -5.70 12.74 -5.51
N ALA A 74 -5.01 13.88 -5.49
CA ALA A 74 -3.81 14.10 -6.30
C ALA A 74 -2.68 13.11 -5.94
N SER A 75 -2.49 12.85 -4.64
CA SER A 75 -1.49 11.89 -4.15
C SER A 75 -1.80 10.47 -4.65
N ALA A 76 -3.05 10.02 -4.55
CA ALA A 76 -3.47 8.73 -5.10
C ALA A 76 -3.37 8.67 -6.62
N ALA A 77 -3.78 9.74 -7.33
CA ALA A 77 -3.65 9.81 -8.79
C ALA A 77 -2.18 9.69 -9.26
N SER A 78 -1.24 10.24 -8.50
CA SER A 78 0.20 10.12 -8.81
C SER A 78 0.73 8.68 -8.76
N LEU A 79 0.01 7.79 -8.07
CA LEU A 79 0.28 6.36 -7.99
C LEU A 79 -0.57 5.53 -8.97
N GLY A 80 -1.36 6.18 -9.81
CA GLY A 80 -2.18 5.54 -10.85
C GLY A 80 -3.62 5.24 -10.44
N PHE A 81 -4.03 5.52 -9.19
CA PHE A 81 -5.43 5.40 -8.80
C PHE A 81 -6.29 6.45 -9.54
N ALA A 82 -6.96 6.02 -10.61
CA ALA A 82 -7.66 6.91 -11.54
C ALA A 82 -8.99 7.49 -11.01
N GLY A 83 -9.42 7.10 -9.81
CA GLY A 83 -10.67 7.57 -9.21
C GLY A 83 -10.95 6.96 -7.85
N ALA A 84 -12.07 7.37 -7.25
CA ALA A 84 -12.61 6.78 -6.03
C ALA A 84 -13.98 6.14 -6.33
N PRO A 85 -14.37 5.07 -5.63
CA PRO A 85 -13.62 4.44 -4.55
C PRO A 85 -12.44 3.59 -5.04
N ILE A 86 -11.44 3.41 -4.16
CA ILE A 86 -10.29 2.52 -4.37
C ILE A 86 -10.63 1.18 -3.70
N ARG A 87 -10.82 0.15 -4.53
CA ARG A 87 -11.05 -1.20 -4.03
C ARG A 87 -9.83 -1.65 -3.24
N THR A 88 -10.05 -2.08 -2.01
CA THR A 88 -9.01 -2.48 -1.07
C THR A 88 -9.34 -3.85 -0.52
N LEU A 89 -8.34 -4.74 -0.48
CA LEU A 89 -8.37 -5.97 0.28
C LEU A 89 -7.68 -5.70 1.62
N GLU A 90 -8.49 -5.52 2.66
CA GLU A 90 -8.02 -5.58 4.05
C GLU A 90 -7.53 -7.01 4.30
N THR A 91 -6.31 -7.16 4.83
CA THR A 91 -5.76 -8.50 5.11
C THR A 91 -5.85 -8.88 6.59
N GLY A 92 -6.10 -7.93 7.48
CA GLY A 92 -5.99 -8.12 8.93
C GLY A 92 -4.56 -8.42 9.40
N CYS A 93 -3.57 -8.16 8.55
CA CYS A 93 -2.14 -8.29 8.83
C CYS A 93 -1.47 -6.91 8.69
N GLU A 94 -0.15 -6.87 8.50
CA GLU A 94 0.63 -5.63 8.39
C GLU A 94 0.21 -4.74 7.20
N ILE A 95 -0.33 -5.35 6.14
CA ILE A 95 -0.53 -4.68 4.86
C ILE A 95 -1.95 -4.81 4.35
N ASP A 96 -2.50 -3.71 3.85
CA ASP A 96 -3.69 -3.74 3.00
C ASP A 96 -3.26 -3.64 1.53
N VAL A 97 -4.03 -4.28 0.65
CA VAL A 97 -3.75 -4.31 -0.79
C VAL A 97 -4.74 -3.40 -1.50
N HIS A 98 -4.26 -2.30 -2.05
CA HIS A 98 -5.08 -1.29 -2.74
C HIS A 98 -4.99 -1.51 -4.26
N PHE A 99 -6.10 -1.82 -4.92
CA PHE A 99 -6.10 -2.14 -6.34
C PHE A 99 -6.10 -0.86 -7.19
N VAL A 100 -5.08 -0.75 -8.06
CA VAL A 100 -5.01 0.30 -9.09
C VAL A 100 -5.84 -0.12 -10.29
N ASP A 101 -5.72 -1.39 -10.70
CA ASP A 101 -6.47 -2.04 -11.76
C ASP A 101 -6.57 -3.56 -11.50
N ASP A 102 -7.12 -4.32 -12.44
CA ASP A 102 -7.34 -5.78 -12.32
C ASP A 102 -6.06 -6.63 -12.20
N THR A 103 -4.90 -6.02 -12.51
CA THR A 103 -3.58 -6.67 -12.58
C THR A 103 -2.52 -5.97 -11.73
N THR A 104 -2.81 -4.78 -11.23
CA THR A 104 -1.87 -3.95 -10.46
C THR A 104 -2.50 -3.57 -9.13
N ALA A 105 -1.74 -3.78 -8.05
CA ALA A 105 -2.10 -3.30 -6.73
C ALA A 105 -0.90 -2.65 -6.04
N GLU A 106 -1.17 -1.84 -5.04
CA GLU A 106 -0.15 -1.19 -4.22
C GLU A 106 -0.32 -1.51 -2.74
N VAL A 107 0.82 -1.52 -2.05
CA VAL A 107 0.93 -1.74 -0.62
C VAL A 107 1.86 -0.69 -0.03
N GLY A 108 1.43 -0.05 1.06
CA GLY A 108 2.26 0.82 1.87
C GLY A 108 2.95 0.03 2.97
N LEU A 109 4.27 0.16 3.09
CA LEU A 109 5.05 -0.48 4.14
C LEU A 109 6.34 0.33 4.39
N ASN A 110 6.61 0.69 5.65
CA ASN A 110 7.85 1.33 6.09
C ASN A 110 8.33 2.47 5.17
N ASN A 111 7.43 3.42 4.87
CA ASN A 111 7.69 4.59 4.01
C ASN A 111 8.05 4.27 2.56
N TYR A 112 7.71 3.07 2.10
CA TYR A 112 7.71 2.69 0.71
C TYR A 112 6.29 2.34 0.24
N VAL A 113 6.03 2.63 -1.02
CA VAL A 113 4.92 2.05 -1.79
C VAL A 113 5.48 0.92 -2.65
N TYR A 114 4.97 -0.28 -2.50
CA TYR A 114 5.32 -1.46 -3.30
C TYR A 114 4.23 -1.74 -4.32
N THR A 115 4.61 -1.89 -5.57
CA THR A 115 3.70 -2.29 -6.65
C THR A 115 3.72 -3.81 -6.78
N LEU A 116 2.56 -4.43 -6.62
CA LEU A 116 2.32 -5.84 -6.89
C LEU A 116 1.72 -5.97 -8.29
N LYS A 117 2.31 -6.86 -9.09
CA LYS A 117 1.78 -7.23 -10.40
C LYS A 117 1.29 -8.66 -10.37
N LYS A 118 0.06 -8.87 -10.83
CA LYS A 118 -0.51 -10.20 -11.04
C LYS A 118 0.33 -10.96 -12.07
N ARG A 119 0.60 -12.23 -11.78
CA ARG A 119 1.32 -13.16 -12.68
C ARG A 119 0.35 -14.18 -13.26
#